data_AF-A0A2N5VWG6-F1
#
_entry.id   AF-A0A2N5VWG6-F1
#
_cell.length_a   1.000
_cell.length_b   1.000
_cell.length_c   1.000
_cell.angle_alpha   90.00
_cell.angle_beta   90.00
_cell.angle_gamma   90.00
#
_symmetry.space_group_name_H-M   'P 1'
#
loop_
_entity.id
_entity.type
_entity.pdbx_description
1 polymer ?
#
loop_
_entity_poly.entity_id
_entity_poly.type
_entity_poly.pdbx_seq_one_letter_code
_entity_poly.pdbx_strand_id
1 'polypeptide(L)'
;MADYLMKQFIKSPVTVFNKVNLRKPTLTFNGSNWSEWESAINWTLQHAFLSNKSFIGNDNPFSVMNLVQNQVVTSLIRNTLDSALLSIVKSGGLASSKDLFDLLKLQCKRLGCQHKLILVEKILKFASNRQPASKSWLEKFGATVGRYVLQMENYACN
;
A
#
# COMPACT_ATOMS: atom_id res chain seq x y z
N MET A 1 16.18 25.46 7.26
CA MET A 1 15.10 24.53 7.69
C MET A 1 15.09 23.24 6.86
N ALA A 2 15.06 23.31 5.53
CA ALA A 2 15.08 22.11 4.66
C ALA A 2 16.26 21.16 4.95
N ASP A 3 17.49 21.69 5.04
CA ASP A 3 18.68 20.87 5.37
C ASP A 3 18.60 20.16 6.72
N TYR A 4 17.95 20.77 7.70
CA TYR A 4 17.78 20.17 9.03
C TYR A 4 16.81 18.99 8.96
N LEU A 5 15.65 19.16 8.31
CA LEU A 5 14.65 18.09 8.13
C LEU A 5 15.23 16.92 7.33
N MET A 6 15.97 17.22 6.25
CA MET A 6 16.66 16.22 5.46
C MET A 6 17.70 15.45 6.28
N LYS A 7 18.51 16.13 7.09
CA LYS A 7 19.49 15.47 7.98
C LYS A 7 18.80 14.55 9.00
N GLN A 8 17.68 14.98 9.58
CA GLN A 8 16.89 14.13 10.49
C GLN A 8 16.34 12.89 9.76
N PHE A 9 15.85 13.09 8.54
CA PHE A 9 15.33 12.01 7.71
C PHE A 9 16.42 10.99 7.33
N ILE A 10 17.58 11.46 6.86
CA ILE A 10 18.73 10.61 6.56
C ILE A 10 19.18 9.83 7.80
N LYS A 11 19.20 10.47 8.98
CA LYS A 11 19.61 9.83 10.23
C LYS A 11 18.65 8.73 10.68
N SER A 12 17.34 8.95 10.57
CA SER A 12 16.34 7.99 11.03
C SER A 12 15.01 8.16 10.28
N PRO A 13 14.88 7.55 9.09
CA PRO A 13 13.71 7.77 8.23
C PRO A 13 12.42 7.23 8.85
N VAL A 14 12.49 6.09 9.55
CA VAL A 14 11.34 5.49 10.25
C VAL A 14 10.88 6.38 11.41
N THR A 15 11.81 7.03 12.12
CA THR A 15 11.43 7.97 13.19
C THR A 15 10.69 9.18 12.62
N VAL A 16 11.16 9.72 11.50
CA VAL A 16 10.46 10.83 10.82
C VAL A 16 9.09 10.36 10.33
N PHE A 17 9.00 9.21 9.68
CA PHE A 17 7.74 8.60 9.26
C PHE A 17 6.75 8.47 10.42
N ASN A 18 7.20 7.97 11.57
CA ASN A 18 6.37 7.79 12.76
C ASN A 18 5.93 9.10 13.43
N LYS A 19 6.70 10.19 13.23
CA LYS A 19 6.35 11.53 13.70
C LYS A 19 5.32 12.20 12.79
N VAL A 20 5.46 12.02 11.47
CA VAL A 20 4.57 12.62 10.48
C VAL A 20 3.23 11.86 10.42
N ASN A 21 3.26 10.54 10.60
CA ASN A 21 2.10 9.67 10.42
C ASN A 21 1.70 9.03 11.75
N LEU A 22 0.67 9.56 12.42
CA LEU A 22 0.21 9.06 13.72
C LEU A 22 -0.17 7.57 13.71
N ARG A 23 -0.78 7.11 12.60
CA ARG A 23 -1.21 5.72 12.42
C ARG A 23 -0.09 4.75 12.06
N LYS A 24 1.06 5.26 11.61
CA LYS A 24 2.26 4.49 11.27
C LYS A 24 1.93 3.27 10.38
N PRO A 25 1.24 3.48 9.24
CA PRO A 25 0.73 2.36 8.47
C PRO A 25 1.88 1.49 7.96
N THR A 26 1.70 0.18 8.08
CA THR A 26 2.54 -0.83 7.43
C THR A 26 1.76 -1.39 6.24
N LEU A 27 2.36 -1.46 5.06
CA LEU A 27 1.70 -1.98 3.87
C LEU A 27 1.37 -3.45 4.06
N THR A 28 0.08 -3.75 4.03
CA THR A 28 -0.44 -5.11 4.14
C THR A 28 -0.12 -5.93 2.90
N PHE A 29 0.09 -7.24 3.07
CA PHE A 29 0.45 -8.15 1.98
C PHE A 29 -0.54 -8.11 0.81
N ASN A 30 -1.84 -8.09 1.10
CA ASN A 30 -2.90 -8.02 0.09
C ASN A 30 -3.11 -6.61 -0.50
N GLY A 31 -2.36 -5.61 -0.03
CA GLY A 31 -2.47 -4.23 -0.47
C GLY A 31 -3.78 -3.53 -0.09
N SER A 32 -4.56 -4.04 0.87
CA SER A 32 -5.88 -3.46 1.22
C SER A 32 -5.78 -2.05 1.79
N ASN A 33 -4.62 -1.67 2.33
CA ASN A 33 -4.35 -0.33 2.84
C ASN A 33 -3.38 0.48 1.95
N TRP A 34 -3.28 0.13 0.65
CA TRP A 34 -2.37 0.80 -0.29
C TRP A 34 -2.48 2.32 -0.23
N SER A 35 -3.69 2.87 -0.36
CA SER A 35 -3.91 4.32 -0.38
C SER A 35 -3.45 5.03 0.90
N GLU A 36 -3.71 4.42 2.06
CA GLU A 36 -3.27 4.96 3.36
C GLU A 36 -1.75 4.92 3.48
N TRP A 37 -1.12 3.81 3.10
CA TRP A 37 0.33 3.65 3.14
C TRP A 37 1.04 4.57 2.13
N GLU A 38 0.54 4.65 0.90
CA GLU A 38 1.04 5.52 -0.17
C GLU A 38 1.01 6.99 0.26
N SER A 39 -0.10 7.43 0.86
CA SER A 39 -0.24 8.79 1.40
C SER A 39 0.76 9.05 2.52
N ALA A 40 0.99 8.09 3.42
CA ALA A 40 1.94 8.23 4.52
C ALA A 40 3.40 8.33 4.04
N ILE A 41 3.78 7.56 3.01
CA ILE A 41 5.07 7.72 2.34
C ILE A 41 5.16 9.13 1.73
N ASN A 42 4.15 9.55 0.99
CA ASN A 42 4.13 10.86 0.34
C ASN A 42 4.31 12.01 1.35
N TRP A 43 3.53 12.04 2.44
CA TRP A 43 3.63 13.07 3.48
C TRP A 43 5.01 13.07 4.17
N THR A 44 5.60 11.90 4.37
CA THR A 44 6.95 11.78 4.95
C THR A 44 7.99 12.42 4.03
N LEU A 45 7.90 12.18 2.72
CA LEU A 45 8.81 12.77 1.74
C LEU A 45 8.57 14.29 1.62
N GLN A 46 7.31 14.74 1.55
CA GLN A 46 6.97 16.15 1.58
C GLN A 46 7.57 16.87 2.80
N HIS A 47 7.49 16.25 3.97
CA HIS A 47 8.10 16.77 5.19
C HIS A 47 9.63 16.80 5.12
N ALA A 48 10.26 15.69 4.72
CA ALA A 48 11.73 15.57 4.67
C ALA A 48 12.37 16.53 3.65
N PHE A 49 11.72 16.73 2.50
CA PHE A 49 12.19 17.58 1.42
C PHE A 49 11.64 19.01 1.48
N LEU A 50 10.80 19.33 2.47
CA LEU A 50 10.10 20.62 2.60
C LEU A 50 9.41 21.03 1.29
N SER A 51 8.61 20.13 0.74
CA SER A 51 7.94 20.28 -0.55
C SER A 51 6.43 20.12 -0.40
N ASN A 52 5.66 20.98 -1.08
CA ASN A 52 4.21 20.85 -1.21
C ASN A 52 3.80 19.99 -2.42
N LYS A 53 4.76 19.60 -3.27
CA LYS A 53 4.50 18.75 -4.44
C LYS A 53 4.35 17.30 -4.00
N SER A 54 3.44 16.57 -4.65
CA SER A 54 3.33 15.14 -4.42
C SER A 54 4.56 14.43 -4.96
N PHE A 55 5.15 13.56 -4.15
CA PHE A 55 6.19 12.62 -4.59
C PHE A 55 5.61 11.41 -5.33
N ILE A 56 4.28 11.31 -5.40
CA ILE A 56 3.58 10.17 -5.98
C ILE A 56 2.50 10.70 -6.93
N GLY A 57 2.54 10.29 -8.21
CA GLY A 57 1.45 10.53 -9.17
C GLY A 57 1.79 11.30 -10.44
N ASN A 58 2.77 12.21 -10.46
CA ASN A 58 3.26 12.85 -11.70
C ASN A 58 4.70 13.39 -11.52
N ASP A 59 5.45 13.42 -12.62
CA ASP A 59 6.83 13.92 -12.75
C ASP A 59 7.87 13.27 -11.83
N ASN A 60 8.00 11.94 -11.93
CA ASN A 60 9.06 11.09 -11.39
C ASN A 60 9.98 11.74 -10.32
N PRO A 61 9.48 12.10 -9.14
CA PRO A 61 10.23 12.92 -8.20
C PRO A 61 11.35 12.11 -7.52
N PHE A 62 11.36 10.80 -7.71
CA PHE A 62 12.47 9.92 -7.39
C PHE A 62 13.69 10.08 -8.32
N SER A 63 13.54 10.59 -9.56
CA SER A 63 14.70 10.77 -10.47
C SER A 63 15.58 11.95 -10.09
N VAL A 64 15.13 12.82 -9.20
CA VAL A 64 15.90 13.97 -8.71
C VAL A 64 16.68 13.62 -7.44
N MET A 65 16.44 12.43 -6.84
CA MET A 65 17.13 12.01 -5.63
C MET A 65 18.57 11.61 -5.90
N ASN A 66 19.49 12.09 -5.08
CA ASN A 66 20.85 11.57 -5.07
C ASN A 66 20.90 10.16 -4.46
N LEU A 67 22.06 9.50 -4.59
CA LEU A 67 22.26 8.12 -4.12
C LEU A 67 21.87 7.92 -2.65
N VAL A 68 22.28 8.83 -1.76
CA VAL A 68 22.00 8.73 -0.32
C VAL A 68 20.51 8.86 -0.05
N GLN A 69 19.86 9.84 -0.67
CA GLN A 69 18.41 10.04 -0.54
C GLN A 69 17.66 8.81 -1.04
N ASN A 70 18.04 8.26 -2.19
CA ASN A 70 17.41 7.07 -2.75
C ASN A 70 17.54 5.85 -1.81
N GLN A 71 18.72 5.64 -1.23
CA GLN A 71 18.96 4.56 -0.27
C GLN A 71 18.12 4.72 1.01
N VAL A 72 18.03 5.95 1.54
CA VAL A 72 17.24 6.25 2.74
C VAL A 72 15.74 6.02 2.46
N VAL A 73 15.24 6.45 1.31
CA VAL A 73 13.83 6.22 0.92
C VAL A 73 13.56 4.74 0.67
N THR A 74 14.49 4.02 0.02
CA THR A 74 14.40 2.56 -0.15
C THR A 74 14.33 1.86 1.19
N SER A 75 15.18 2.28 2.15
CA SER A 75 15.15 1.77 3.52
C SER A 75 13.82 2.06 4.20
N LEU A 76 13.30 3.29 4.08
CA LEU A 76 11.98 3.65 4.62
C LEU A 76 10.88 2.72 4.10
N ILE A 77 10.80 2.57 2.77
CA ILE A 77 9.79 1.74 2.13
C ILE A 77 9.88 0.31 2.69
N ARG A 78 11.07 -0.30 2.69
CA ARG A 78 11.28 -1.66 3.21
C ARG A 78 10.89 -1.82 4.68
N ASN A 79 11.13 -0.82 5.51
CA ASN A 79 10.80 -0.85 6.95
C ASN A 79 9.30 -0.64 7.24
N THR A 80 8.51 -0.29 6.23
CA THR A 80 7.06 -0.08 6.35
C THR A 80 6.27 -1.13 5.57
N LEU A 81 6.89 -2.25 5.20
CA LEU A 81 6.22 -3.38 4.56
C LEU A 81 5.89 -4.48 5.58
N ASP A 82 4.80 -5.20 5.33
CA ASP A 82 4.58 -6.49 5.94
C ASP A 82 5.74 -7.46 5.65
N SER A 83 6.00 -8.37 6.59
CA SER A 83 7.09 -9.34 6.53
C SER A 83 7.10 -10.20 5.26
N ALA A 84 5.93 -10.58 4.74
CA ALA A 84 5.83 -11.39 3.52
C ALA A 84 6.22 -10.57 2.27
N LEU A 85 5.76 -9.32 2.18
CA LEU A 85 6.17 -8.40 1.10
C LEU A 85 7.66 -8.10 1.15
N LEU A 86 8.20 -7.89 2.34
CA LEU A 86 9.63 -7.64 2.53
C LEU A 86 10.48 -8.82 2.03
N SER A 87 10.06 -10.05 2.29
CA SER A 87 10.75 -11.26 1.79
C SER A 87 10.77 -11.31 0.26
N ILE A 88 9.64 -11.04 -0.39
CA ILE A 88 9.52 -11.01 -1.85
C ILE A 88 10.43 -9.92 -2.44
N VAL A 89 10.36 -8.71 -1.90
CA VAL A 89 11.18 -7.58 -2.35
C VAL A 89 12.67 -7.85 -2.21
N LYS A 90 13.11 -8.41 -1.08
CA LYS A 90 14.53 -8.72 -0.83
C LYS A 90 15.10 -9.69 -1.86
N SER A 91 14.30 -10.67 -2.27
CA SER A 91 14.72 -11.66 -3.27
C SER A 91 14.92 -11.07 -4.67
N GLY A 92 14.25 -9.96 -4.99
CA GLY A 92 14.29 -9.32 -6.31
C GLY A 92 15.50 -8.42 -6.59
N GLY A 93 16.41 -8.22 -5.62
CA GLY A 93 17.65 -7.46 -5.84
C GLY A 93 17.47 -5.97 -6.19
N LEU A 94 16.28 -5.40 -5.96
CA LEU A 94 15.96 -4.03 -6.37
C LEU A 94 16.80 -2.99 -5.62
N ALA A 95 17.46 -2.12 -6.39
CA ALA A 95 18.39 -1.11 -5.88
C ALA A 95 17.74 0.28 -5.67
N SER A 96 16.73 0.64 -6.46
CA SER A 96 16.14 1.98 -6.41
C SER A 96 14.78 2.02 -5.69
N SER A 97 14.53 3.14 -5.00
CA SER A 97 13.24 3.37 -4.33
C SER A 97 12.07 3.43 -5.31
N LYS A 98 12.32 3.87 -6.55
CA LYS A 98 11.31 3.95 -7.61
C LYS A 98 10.89 2.56 -8.07
N ASP A 99 11.86 1.73 -8.45
CA ASP A 99 11.58 0.38 -8.93
C ASP A 99 10.89 -0.45 -7.85
N LEU A 100 11.29 -0.24 -6.59
CA LEU A 100 10.63 -0.84 -5.44
C LEU A 100 9.18 -0.39 -5.31
N PHE A 101 8.92 0.92 -5.40
CA PHE A 101 7.57 1.45 -5.30
C PHE A 101 6.67 0.96 -6.45
N ASP A 102 7.17 0.97 -7.68
CA ASP A 102 6.45 0.50 -8.87
C ASP A 102 6.16 -1.00 -8.78
N LEU A 103 7.11 -1.81 -8.31
CA LEU A 103 6.88 -3.24 -8.05
C LEU A 103 5.76 -3.44 -7.03
N LEU A 104 5.81 -2.73 -5.90
CA LEU A 104 4.80 -2.86 -4.86
C LEU A 104 3.41 -2.45 -5.36
N LYS A 105 3.33 -1.40 -6.18
CA LYS A 105 2.09 -0.96 -6.81
C LYS A 105 1.50 -2.04 -7.72
N LEU A 106 2.33 -2.67 -8.54
CA LEU A 106 1.91 -3.76 -9.43
C LEU A 106 1.46 -5.00 -8.64
N GLN A 107 2.20 -5.37 -7.58
CA GLN A 107 1.85 -6.51 -6.73
C GLN A 107 0.54 -6.27 -5.98
N CYS A 108 0.37 -5.11 -5.35
CA CYS A 108 -0.85 -4.76 -4.65
C CYS A 108 -2.05 -4.68 -5.60
N LYS A 109 -1.88 -4.14 -6.82
CA LYS A 109 -2.93 -4.17 -7.85
C LYS A 109 -3.30 -5.61 -8.22
N ARG A 110 -2.31 -6.46 -8.51
CA ARG A 110 -2.54 -7.88 -8.85
C ARG A 110 -3.25 -8.63 -7.73
N LEU A 111 -2.77 -8.51 -6.49
CA LEU A 111 -3.34 -9.20 -5.33
C LEU A 111 -4.76 -8.70 -5.03
N GLY A 112 -4.99 -7.39 -5.13
CA GLY A 112 -6.32 -6.80 -5.04
C GLY A 112 -7.28 -7.38 -6.09
N CYS A 113 -6.87 -7.44 -7.35
CA CYS A 113 -7.70 -8.00 -8.42
C CYS A 113 -7.92 -9.53 -8.25
N GLN A 114 -6.92 -10.29 -7.80
CA GLN A 114 -7.08 -11.71 -7.47
C GLN A 114 -8.08 -11.93 -6.33
N HIS A 115 -8.01 -11.10 -5.28
CA HIS A 115 -8.93 -11.17 -4.16
C HIS A 115 -10.38 -10.90 -4.64
N LYS A 116 -10.57 -9.89 -5.50
CA LYS A 116 -11.86 -9.60 -6.13
C LYS A 116 -12.39 -10.78 -6.95
N LEU A 117 -11.55 -11.43 -7.76
CA LEU A 117 -11.96 -12.61 -8.55
C LEU A 117 -12.40 -13.78 -7.67
N ILE A 118 -11.61 -14.14 -6.65
CA ILE A 118 -11.97 -15.21 -5.70
C ILE A 118 -13.29 -14.89 -4.99
N LEU A 119 -13.53 -13.62 -4.66
CA LEU A 119 -14.78 -13.17 -4.05
C LEU A 119 -15.97 -13.33 -5.03
N VAL A 120 -15.80 -12.94 -6.29
CA VAL A 120 -16.82 -13.13 -7.35
C VAL A 120 -17.14 -14.61 -7.54
N GLU A 121 -16.13 -15.48 -7.61
CA GLU A 121 -16.34 -16.94 -7.69
C GLU A 121 -17.14 -17.49 -6.50
N LYS A 122 -16.86 -17.01 -5.28
CA LYS A 122 -17.63 -17.38 -4.08
C LYS A 122 -19.08 -16.93 -4.18
N ILE A 123 -19.35 -15.71 -4.68
CA ILE A 123 -20.71 -15.23 -4.92
C ILE A 123 -21.42 -16.09 -5.96
N LEU A 124 -20.77 -16.36 -7.09
CA LEU A 124 -21.34 -17.18 -8.16
C LEU A 124 -21.67 -18.59 -7.65
N LYS A 125 -20.77 -19.20 -6.88
CA LYS A 125 -21.00 -20.50 -6.23
C LYS A 125 -22.17 -20.45 -5.25
N PHE A 126 -22.28 -19.38 -4.47
CA PHE A 126 -23.38 -19.19 -3.52
C PHE A 126 -24.73 -18.98 -4.24
N ALA A 127 -24.76 -18.17 -5.29
CA ALA A 127 -25.96 -17.93 -6.12
C ALA A 127 -26.38 -19.18 -6.92
N SER A 128 -25.42 -20.02 -7.31
CA SER A 128 -25.69 -21.28 -8.01
C SER A 128 -26.29 -22.35 -7.09
N ASN A 129 -26.13 -22.22 -5.76
CA ASN A 129 -26.88 -23.05 -4.81
C ASN A 129 -28.35 -22.62 -4.82
N ARG A 130 -29.18 -23.36 -5.55
CA ARG A 130 -30.64 -23.16 -5.69
C ARG A 130 -31.42 -23.46 -4.40
N GLN A 131 -30.95 -22.98 -3.26
CA GLN A 131 -31.74 -23.04 -2.03
C GLN A 131 -32.88 -22.02 -2.12
N PRO A 132 -34.07 -22.35 -1.58
CA PRO A 132 -35.16 -21.39 -1.46
C PRO A 132 -34.68 -20.17 -0.68
N ALA A 133 -35.03 -18.97 -1.16
CA ALA A 133 -34.73 -17.72 -0.48
C ALA A 133 -35.48 -17.69 0.87
N SER A 134 -34.82 -18.19 1.92
CA SER A 134 -35.28 -18.17 3.30
C SER A 134 -34.65 -17.02 4.05
N LYS A 135 -35.18 -16.69 5.24
CA LYS A 135 -34.56 -15.70 6.14
C LYS A 135 -33.09 -16.05 6.45
N SER A 136 -32.81 -17.33 6.70
CA SER A 136 -31.43 -17.80 6.92
C SER A 136 -30.54 -17.66 5.68
N TRP A 137 -31.12 -17.78 4.49
CA TRP A 137 -30.41 -17.56 3.22
C TRP A 137 -30.06 -16.08 3.04
N LEU A 138 -31.01 -15.17 3.32
CA LEU A 138 -30.80 -13.71 3.26
C LEU A 138 -29.76 -13.24 4.27
N GLU A 139 -29.77 -13.77 5.50
CA GLU A 139 -28.76 -13.45 6.51
C GLU A 139 -27.37 -13.92 6.11
N LYS A 140 -27.23 -15.14 5.56
CA LYS A 140 -25.96 -15.64 5.04
C LYS A 140 -25.48 -14.86 3.82
N PHE A 141 -26.39 -14.52 2.91
CA PHE A 141 -26.09 -13.70 1.74
C PHE A 141 -25.67 -12.28 2.14
N GLY A 142 -26.39 -11.65 3.06
CA GLY A 142 -26.07 -10.32 3.58
C GLY A 142 -24.76 -10.29 4.38
N ALA A 143 -24.46 -11.30 5.18
CA ALA A 143 -23.17 -11.42 5.86
C ALA A 143 -22.03 -11.75 4.89
N THR A 144 -22.34 -12.41 3.78
CA THR A 144 -21.44 -12.57 2.64
C THR A 144 -21.30 -11.18 2.03
N VAL A 145 -22.19 -10.72 1.14
CA VAL A 145 -22.13 -9.45 0.40
C VAL A 145 -21.82 -8.19 1.23
N GLY A 146 -22.32 -8.06 2.46
CA GLY A 146 -22.05 -6.91 3.33
C GLY A 146 -20.58 -6.77 3.72
N ARG A 147 -19.84 -7.89 3.88
CA ARG A 147 -18.38 -7.86 4.03
C ARG A 147 -17.67 -7.47 2.72
N TYR A 148 -18.35 -7.59 1.57
CA TYR A 148 -17.77 -7.41 0.24
C TYR A 148 -17.81 -5.94 -0.16
N VAL A 149 -18.89 -5.23 0.15
CA VAL A 149 -19.00 -3.79 -0.13
C VAL A 149 -17.89 -3.02 0.61
N LEU A 150 -17.67 -3.33 1.89
CA LEU A 150 -16.60 -2.72 2.70
C LEU A 150 -15.18 -3.08 2.25
N GLN A 151 -15.01 -4.25 1.63
CA GLN A 151 -13.71 -4.71 1.13
C GLN A 151 -13.40 -4.16 -0.28
N MET A 152 -14.38 -4.10 -1.17
CA MET A 152 -14.22 -3.69 -2.57
C MET A 152 -13.84 -2.21 -2.72
N GLU A 153 -14.32 -1.33 -1.84
CA GLU A 153 -13.95 0.09 -1.81
C GLU A 153 -12.45 0.32 -1.49
N ASN A 154 -11.81 -0.63 -0.81
CA ASN A 154 -10.42 -0.52 -0.36
C ASN A 154 -9.40 -1.18 -1.32
N TYR A 155 -9.86 -2.03 -2.25
CA TYR A 155 -8.97 -2.69 -3.20
C TYR A 155 -8.86 -1.88 -4.50
N ALA A 156 -7.77 -1.12 -4.65
CA ALA A 156 -7.42 -0.39 -5.85
C ALA A 156 -7.21 -1.36 -7.04
N CYS A 157 -8.25 -1.55 -7.84
CA CYS A 157 -8.17 -2.23 -9.14
C CYS A 157 -8.86 -1.27 -10.13
N ASN A 158 -8.14 -0.21 -10.50
CA ASN A 158 -8.39 0.62 -11.68
C ASN A 158 -7.16 0.49 -12.57
#